data_AF-A0A1M6ZLP4-F1
#
_entry.id   AF-A0A1M6ZLP4-F1
#
_cell.length_a   1.000
_cell.length_b   1.000
_cell.length_c   1.000
_cell.angle_alpha   90.00
_cell.angle_beta   90.00
_cell.angle_gamma   90.00
#
_symmetry.space_group_name_H-M   'P 1'
#
loop_
_entity.id
_entity.type
_entity.pdbx_description
1 polymer ?
#
loop_
_entity_poly.entity_id
_entity_poly.type
_entity_poly.pdbx_seq_one_letter_code
_entity_poly.pdbx_strand_id
1 'polypeptide(L)'
;MPICIKGVSSFLRLEYALVMIVQWLLLSIGIVALVTAHVLPVMPGMAIVAEAWVIAALLLLLKAVLRRRARVVPVVVDGSNVMHWRDETPSAETLREVVDHLKQLGLSPDVVFDANAGYLLAGRYLRGDELGRMLGLPGTQVRVVPRGCPADPEILDMALDKRARVVSNDRFRDWAQDHPELTRPGHVIRGRYDGDKLVLDMHDSGLPSIAPRRDQRPETGLH
;
A
#
# COMPACT_ATOMS: atom_id res chain seq x y z
N MET A 1 -28.66 -10.43 7.10
CA MET A 1 -27.47 -10.29 7.96
C MET A 1 -26.30 -10.97 7.26
N PRO A 2 -25.35 -10.24 6.64
CA PRO A 2 -24.22 -10.91 6.02
C PRO A 2 -23.12 -11.17 7.05
N ILE A 3 -22.58 -12.37 6.95
CA ILE A 3 -21.60 -12.98 7.83
C ILE A 3 -20.26 -12.23 7.65
N CYS A 4 -19.76 -11.69 8.75
CA CYS A 4 -18.50 -10.98 8.85
C CYS A 4 -17.33 -11.96 8.67
N ILE A 5 -16.69 -11.94 7.49
CA ILE A 5 -15.45 -12.70 7.25
C ILE A 5 -14.30 -12.00 7.99
N LYS A 6 -14.16 -12.27 9.29
CA LYS A 6 -13.00 -11.91 10.14
C LYS A 6 -11.76 -12.80 9.89
N GLY A 7 -11.73 -13.59 8.81
CA GLY A 7 -10.75 -14.66 8.62
C GLY A 7 -9.32 -14.20 8.30
N VAL A 8 -9.16 -13.21 7.41
CA VAL A 8 -7.85 -12.94 6.78
C VAL A 8 -6.95 -12.07 7.67
N SER A 9 -7.53 -11.12 8.43
CA SER A 9 -6.76 -10.31 9.38
C SER A 9 -6.33 -11.12 10.62
N SER A 10 -7.06 -12.20 10.95
CA SER A 10 -6.75 -13.07 12.08
C SER A 10 -5.57 -14.00 11.78
N PHE A 11 -5.51 -14.56 10.57
CA PHE A 11 -4.42 -15.46 10.17
C PHE A 11 -3.07 -14.73 10.09
N LEU A 12 -3.07 -13.53 9.49
CA LEU A 12 -1.88 -12.66 9.52
C LEU A 12 -1.52 -12.29 10.96
N ARG A 13 -2.47 -11.81 11.79
CA ARG A 13 -2.17 -11.48 13.20
C ARG A 13 -1.55 -12.65 13.95
N LEU A 14 -1.95 -13.89 13.65
CA LEU A 14 -1.44 -15.10 14.29
C LEU A 14 0.01 -15.40 13.88
N GLU A 15 0.33 -15.36 12.58
CA GLU A 15 1.70 -15.57 12.09
C GLU A 15 2.67 -14.51 12.66
N TYR A 16 2.24 -13.25 12.72
CA TYR A 16 3.05 -12.17 13.29
C TYR A 16 3.16 -12.24 14.82
N ALA A 17 2.08 -12.65 15.50
CA ALA A 17 2.13 -12.91 16.93
C ALA A 17 3.13 -14.03 17.22
N LEU A 18 3.14 -15.10 16.42
CA LEU A 18 4.11 -16.19 16.55
C LEU A 18 5.55 -15.70 16.34
N VAL A 19 5.82 -14.91 15.30
CA VAL A 19 7.16 -14.32 15.07
C VAL A 19 7.59 -13.43 16.25
N MET A 20 6.70 -12.58 16.78
CA MET A 20 6.99 -11.78 17.96
C MET A 20 7.24 -12.66 19.19
N ILE A 21 6.40 -13.67 19.43
CA ILE A 21 6.53 -14.59 20.57
C ILE A 21 7.87 -15.31 20.53
N VAL A 22 8.27 -15.84 19.37
CA VAL A 22 9.57 -16.50 19.18
C VAL A 22 10.72 -15.54 19.47
N GLN A 23 10.64 -14.29 19.01
CA GLN A 23 11.68 -13.29 19.27
C GLN A 23 11.77 -12.90 20.75
N TRP A 24 10.64 -12.74 21.43
CA TRP A 24 10.59 -12.49 22.86
C TRP A 24 11.13 -13.68 23.67
N LEU A 25 10.83 -14.91 23.24
CA LEU A 25 11.38 -16.13 23.84
C LEU A 25 12.90 -16.18 23.68
N LEU A 26 13.43 -15.96 22.48
CA LEU A 26 14.88 -15.91 22.23
C LEU A 26 15.59 -14.86 23.08
N LEU A 27 14.98 -13.69 23.26
CA LEU A 27 15.50 -12.64 24.13
C LEU A 27 15.48 -13.06 25.60
N SER A 28 14.37 -13.65 26.08
CA SER A 28 14.27 -14.11 27.47
C SER A 28 15.28 -15.22 27.79
N ILE A 29 15.49 -16.17 26.88
CA ILE A 29 16.47 -17.25 27.02
C ILE A 29 17.88 -16.67 27.05
N GLY A 30 18.19 -15.72 26.16
CA GLY A 30 19.47 -15.02 26.15
C GLY A 30 19.76 -14.27 27.45
N ILE A 31 18.77 -13.57 28.02
CA ILE A 31 18.90 -12.86 29.31
C ILE A 31 19.15 -13.85 30.45
N VAL A 32 18.40 -14.96 30.51
CA VAL A 32 18.60 -15.99 31.53
C VAL A 32 19.99 -16.61 31.42
N ALA A 33 20.45 -16.91 30.20
CA ALA A 33 21.80 -17.43 29.96
C ALA A 33 22.88 -16.42 30.39
N LEU A 34 22.69 -15.13 30.12
CA LEU A 34 23.60 -14.06 30.52
C LEU A 34 23.68 -13.94 32.05
N VAL A 35 22.54 -13.88 32.73
CA VAL A 35 22.48 -13.83 34.20
C VAL A 35 23.14 -15.07 34.82
N THR A 36 22.85 -16.26 34.28
CA THR A 36 23.44 -17.51 34.75
C THR A 36 24.96 -17.51 34.57
N ALA A 37 25.46 -17.01 33.44
CA ALA A 37 26.91 -16.93 33.17
C ALA A 37 27.65 -15.98 34.13
N HIS A 38 26.99 -14.93 34.64
CA HIS A 38 27.58 -14.03 35.63
C HIS A 38 27.45 -14.54 37.08
N VAL A 39 26.36 -15.24 37.43
CA VAL A 39 26.13 -15.77 38.78
C VAL A 39 26.91 -17.08 39.02
N LEU A 40 27.01 -17.93 37.99
CA LEU A 40 27.74 -19.19 38.02
C LEU A 40 28.82 -19.13 36.92
N PRO A 41 30.00 -18.56 37.22
CA PRO A 41 31.12 -18.51 36.28
C PRO A 41 31.77 -19.89 36.18
N VAL A 42 31.04 -20.88 35.64
CA VAL A 42 31.50 -22.26 35.47
C VAL A 42 32.50 -22.36 34.31
N MET A 43 32.34 -21.51 33.29
CA MET A 43 33.14 -21.52 32.05
C MET A 43 33.48 -20.08 31.60
N PRO A 44 34.76 -19.65 31.62
CA PRO A 44 35.15 -18.37 31.08
C PRO A 44 34.88 -18.33 29.56
N GLY A 45 34.08 -17.35 29.12
CA GLY A 45 33.69 -17.17 27.71
C GLY A 45 32.19 -17.29 27.43
N MET A 46 31.40 -17.91 28.33
CA MET A 46 29.93 -17.97 28.16
C MET A 46 29.25 -16.60 28.22
N ALA A 47 29.80 -15.65 29.00
CA ALA A 47 29.29 -14.29 29.07
C ALA A 47 29.34 -13.59 27.69
N ILE A 48 30.45 -13.71 26.97
CA ILE A 48 30.61 -13.11 25.63
C ILE A 48 29.60 -13.69 24.64
N VAL A 49 29.37 -15.01 24.69
CA VAL A 49 28.37 -15.68 23.82
C VAL A 49 26.95 -15.24 24.18
N ALA A 50 26.63 -15.14 25.47
CA ALA A 50 25.33 -14.69 25.93
C ALA A 50 25.05 -13.21 25.60
N GLU A 51 26.05 -12.34 25.73
CA GLU A 51 25.99 -10.93 25.31
C GLU A 51 25.73 -10.81 23.81
N ALA A 52 26.49 -11.54 22.99
CA ALA A 52 26.31 -11.56 21.54
C ALA A 52 24.91 -12.05 21.14
N TRP A 53 24.39 -13.06 21.83
CA TRP A 53 23.02 -13.55 21.62
C TRP A 53 21.99 -12.47 21.94
N VAL A 54 22.07 -11.82 23.11
CA VAL A 54 21.12 -10.79 23.53
C VAL A 54 21.12 -9.62 22.53
N ILE A 55 22.30 -9.19 22.08
CA ILE A 55 22.43 -8.14 21.05
C ILE A 55 21.77 -8.57 19.73
N ALA A 56 22.04 -9.80 19.27
CA ALA A 56 21.41 -10.32 18.06
C ALA A 56 19.88 -10.40 18.17
N ALA A 57 19.36 -10.88 19.30
CA ALA A 57 17.92 -10.95 19.57
C ALA A 57 17.28 -9.55 19.59
N LEU A 58 17.95 -8.56 20.21
CA LEU A 58 17.50 -7.17 20.23
C LEU A 58 17.47 -6.54 18.83
N LEU A 59 18.50 -6.79 18.01
CA LEU A 59 18.53 -6.32 16.62
C LEU A 59 17.43 -6.95 15.76
N LEU A 60 17.14 -8.23 15.96
CA LEU A 60 16.04 -8.92 15.28
C LEU A 60 14.68 -8.37 15.69
N LEU A 61 14.48 -8.10 16.98
CA LEU A 61 13.28 -7.48 17.52
C LEU A 61 13.10 -6.06 16.96
N LEU A 62 14.16 -5.26 16.95
CA LEU A 62 14.15 -3.92 16.36
C LEU A 62 13.80 -3.96 14.87
N LYS A 63 14.43 -4.86 14.10
CA LYS A 63 14.09 -5.06 12.67
C LYS A 63 12.63 -5.48 12.48
N ALA A 64 12.10 -6.35 13.32
CA ALA A 64 10.70 -6.79 13.24
C ALA A 64 9.72 -5.64 13.55
N VAL A 65 10.01 -4.82 14.56
CA VAL A 65 9.21 -3.63 14.90
C VAL A 65 9.28 -2.58 13.79
N LEU A 66 10.46 -2.35 13.21
CA LEU A 66 10.62 -1.44 12.07
C LEU A 66 9.89 -1.94 10.82
N ARG A 67 9.99 -3.24 10.51
CA ARG A 67 9.22 -3.87 9.42
C ARG A 67 7.71 -3.79 9.63
N ARG A 68 7.23 -3.82 10.89
CA ARG A 68 5.82 -3.62 11.23
C ARG A 68 5.32 -2.23 10.84
N ARG A 69 6.15 -1.19 11.00
CA ARG A 69 5.82 0.18 10.61
C ARG A 69 5.90 0.42 9.11
N ALA A 70 6.80 -0.27 8.41
CA ALA A 70 7.03 -0.10 6.98
C ALA A 70 6.10 -0.94 6.08
N ARG A 71 4.97 -1.44 6.60
CA ARG A 71 4.10 -2.34 5.85
C ARG A 71 3.25 -1.52 4.86
N VAL A 72 3.86 -1.19 3.73
CA VAL A 72 3.22 -0.46 2.64
C VAL A 72 2.14 -1.35 2.03
N VAL A 73 0.91 -0.84 1.91
CA VAL A 73 -0.17 -1.62 1.29
C VAL A 73 -0.12 -1.39 -0.22
N PRO A 74 0.08 -2.44 -1.04
CA PRO A 74 0.16 -2.27 -2.48
C PRO A 74 -1.20 -1.84 -3.04
N VAL A 75 -1.17 -0.92 -4.01
CA VAL A 75 -2.34 -0.48 -4.76
C VAL A 75 -1.98 -0.42 -6.24
N VAL A 76 -2.85 -0.94 -7.10
CA VAL A 76 -2.73 -0.85 -8.55
C VAL A 76 -3.62 0.28 -9.02
N VAL A 77 -3.05 1.25 -9.70
CA VAL A 77 -3.72 2.44 -10.21
C VAL A 77 -3.97 2.26 -11.69
N ASP A 78 -5.22 2.42 -12.08
CA ASP A 78 -5.62 2.52 -13.48
C ASP A 78 -5.27 3.93 -13.98
N GLY A 79 -4.07 4.08 -14.55
CA GLY A 79 -3.55 5.37 -14.97
C GLY A 79 -4.37 5.99 -16.10
N SER A 80 -4.92 5.15 -16.99
CA SER A 80 -5.78 5.59 -18.08
C SER A 80 -7.13 6.10 -17.59
N ASN A 81 -7.72 5.53 -16.54
CA ASN A 81 -8.95 6.06 -15.94
C ASN A 81 -8.67 7.30 -15.08
N VAL A 82 -7.64 7.23 -14.23
CA VAL A 82 -7.35 8.25 -13.21
C VAL A 82 -6.91 9.58 -13.82
N MET A 83 -6.21 9.56 -14.96
CA MET A 83 -5.78 10.80 -15.62
C MET A 83 -6.96 11.69 -16.06
N HIS A 84 -8.17 11.13 -16.20
CA HIS A 84 -9.40 11.86 -16.55
C HIS A 84 -10.25 12.29 -15.35
N TRP A 85 -9.82 12.04 -14.11
CA TRP A 85 -10.66 12.32 -12.94
C TRP A 85 -10.96 13.80 -12.71
N ARG A 86 -10.10 14.70 -13.21
CA ARG A 86 -10.29 16.15 -13.14
C ARG A 86 -10.83 16.60 -14.49
N ASP A 87 -12.06 17.11 -14.50
CA ASP A 87 -12.72 17.72 -15.66
C ASP A 87 -12.76 16.85 -16.93
N GLU A 88 -12.73 15.52 -16.77
CA GLU A 88 -12.72 14.51 -17.86
C GLU A 88 -11.56 14.68 -18.87
N THR A 89 -10.57 15.52 -18.55
CA THR A 89 -9.46 15.86 -19.45
C THR A 89 -8.21 15.09 -19.02
N PRO A 90 -7.52 14.39 -19.94
CA PRO A 90 -6.34 13.61 -19.58
C PRO A 90 -5.22 14.53 -19.09
N SER A 91 -4.84 14.37 -17.83
CA SER A 91 -3.79 15.18 -17.21
C SER A 91 -2.83 14.34 -16.38
N ALA A 92 -1.53 14.53 -16.64
CA ALA A 92 -0.46 13.92 -15.87
C ALA A 92 -0.36 14.52 -14.45
N GLU A 93 -0.83 15.76 -14.27
CA GLU A 93 -0.87 16.42 -12.97
C GLU A 93 -1.91 15.77 -12.06
N THR A 94 -3.12 15.52 -12.57
CA THR A 94 -4.19 14.79 -11.88
C THR A 94 -3.70 13.43 -11.38
N LEU A 95 -2.99 12.69 -12.25
CA LEU A 95 -2.47 11.38 -11.89
C LEU A 95 -1.33 11.47 -10.86
N ARG A 96 -0.45 12.46 -10.97
CA ARG A 96 0.61 12.71 -9.97
C ARG A 96 0.02 13.05 -8.61
N GLU A 97 -1.00 13.90 -8.56
CA GLU A 97 -1.69 14.27 -7.31
C GLU A 97 -2.29 13.04 -6.62
N VAL A 98 -2.94 12.15 -7.38
CA VAL A 98 -3.47 10.87 -6.86
C VAL A 98 -2.36 9.97 -6.34
N VAL A 99 -1.28 9.78 -7.11
CA VAL A 99 -0.13 8.96 -6.71
C VAL A 99 0.51 9.48 -5.42
N ASP A 100 0.71 10.79 -5.31
CA ASP A 100 1.31 11.41 -4.13
C ASP A 100 0.38 11.32 -2.92
N HIS A 101 -0.93 11.48 -3.11
CA HIS A 101 -1.92 11.28 -2.05
C HIS A 101 -1.92 9.82 -1.54
N LEU A 102 -1.83 8.83 -2.44
CA LEU A 102 -1.72 7.42 -2.06
C LEU A 102 -0.43 7.13 -1.28
N LYS A 103 0.71 7.70 -1.70
CA LYS A 103 1.99 7.58 -0.96
C LYS A 103 1.89 8.19 0.44
N GLN A 104 1.25 9.35 0.58
CA GLN A 104 1.04 10.02 1.89
C GLN A 104 0.19 9.15 2.84
N LEU A 105 -0.70 8.34 2.29
CA LEU A 105 -1.51 7.36 3.05
C LEU A 105 -0.74 6.08 3.43
N GLY A 106 0.54 5.97 3.06
CA GLY A 106 1.35 4.77 3.30
C GLY A 106 1.05 3.62 2.34
N LEU A 107 0.53 3.93 1.14
CA LEU A 107 0.25 2.98 0.08
C LEU A 107 1.38 2.95 -0.95
N SER A 108 1.56 1.82 -1.62
CA SER A 108 2.57 1.62 -2.66
C SER A 108 1.87 1.55 -4.01
N PRO A 109 1.80 2.66 -4.77
CA PRO A 109 1.15 2.67 -6.07
C PRO A 109 2.02 2.01 -7.14
N ASP A 110 1.42 1.07 -7.87
CA ASP A 110 1.86 0.59 -9.18
C ASP A 110 0.84 1.07 -10.22
N VAL A 111 1.28 1.73 -11.29
CA VAL A 111 0.38 2.34 -12.28
C VAL A 111 0.39 1.52 -13.56
N VAL A 112 -0.79 1.22 -14.08
CA VAL A 112 -0.97 0.55 -15.37
C VAL A 112 -1.68 1.49 -16.32
N PHE A 113 -1.18 1.57 -17.55
CA PHE A 113 -1.75 2.38 -18.61
C PHE A 113 -2.12 1.52 -19.81
N ASP A 114 -3.15 1.93 -20.54
CA ASP A 114 -3.35 1.49 -21.90
C ASP A 114 -2.24 2.00 -22.85
N ALA A 115 -2.26 1.51 -24.08
CA ALA A 115 -1.28 1.90 -25.11
C ALA A 115 -1.40 3.37 -25.60
N ASN A 116 -2.53 4.03 -25.35
CA ASN A 116 -2.85 5.37 -25.83
C ASN A 116 -2.50 6.47 -24.81
N ALA A 117 -2.31 6.14 -23.54
CA ALA A 117 -2.06 7.12 -22.47
C ALA A 117 -0.92 8.07 -22.79
N GLY A 118 0.18 7.58 -23.37
CA GLY A 118 1.30 8.44 -23.79
C GLY A 118 0.89 9.52 -24.80
N TYR A 119 0.05 9.15 -25.78
CA TYR A 119 -0.45 10.09 -26.78
C TYR A 119 -1.40 11.12 -26.18
N LEU A 120 -2.24 10.71 -25.23
CA LEU A 120 -3.16 11.62 -24.54
C LEU A 120 -2.43 12.61 -23.63
N LEU A 121 -1.31 12.20 -23.02
CA LEU A 121 -0.56 13.03 -22.07
C LEU A 121 0.54 13.88 -22.70
N ALA A 122 1.15 13.42 -23.81
CA ALA A 122 2.33 14.06 -24.40
C ALA A 122 2.34 14.09 -25.93
N GLY A 123 1.25 13.70 -26.60
CA GLY A 123 1.14 13.72 -28.06
C GLY A 123 1.99 12.67 -28.80
N ARG A 124 2.65 11.74 -28.08
CA ARG A 124 3.49 10.67 -28.64
C ARG A 124 3.42 9.42 -27.79
N TYR A 125 3.82 8.28 -28.35
CA TYR A 125 4.01 7.07 -27.55
C TYR A 125 5.05 7.29 -26.44
N LEU A 126 4.71 6.88 -25.21
CA LEU A 126 5.59 6.92 -24.05
C LEU A 126 5.74 5.52 -23.46
N ARG A 127 6.97 5.17 -23.09
CA ARG A 127 7.27 3.95 -22.36
C ARG A 127 7.00 4.12 -20.86
N GLY A 128 6.89 3.01 -20.13
CA GLY A 128 6.65 3.02 -18.68
C GLY A 128 7.69 3.80 -17.89
N ASP A 129 8.96 3.81 -18.30
CA ASP A 129 10.01 4.60 -17.65
C ASP A 129 9.90 6.11 -17.89
N GLU A 130 9.36 6.53 -19.04
CA GLU A 130 9.08 7.93 -19.34
C GLU A 130 7.88 8.43 -18.55
N LEU A 131 6.79 7.65 -18.52
CA LEU A 131 5.61 7.92 -17.70
C LEU A 131 5.95 7.91 -16.20
N GLY A 132 6.78 6.97 -15.75
CA GLY A 132 7.27 6.92 -14.37
C GLY A 132 8.01 8.21 -13.98
N ARG A 133 8.90 8.71 -14.85
CA ARG A 133 9.58 9.99 -14.63
C ARG A 133 8.59 11.16 -14.52
N MET A 134 7.54 11.17 -15.33
CA MET A 134 6.47 12.17 -15.20
C MET A 134 5.77 12.05 -13.83
N LEU A 135 5.49 10.84 -13.34
CA LEU A 135 4.74 10.63 -12.10
C LEU A 135 5.60 10.66 -10.82
N GLY A 136 6.92 10.83 -10.92
CA GLY A 136 7.80 10.67 -9.77
C GLY A 136 7.78 9.23 -9.20
N LEU A 137 7.66 8.26 -10.10
CA LEU A 137 7.69 6.83 -9.80
C LEU A 137 8.88 6.17 -10.53
N PRO A 138 9.52 5.16 -9.92
CA PRO A 138 10.46 4.32 -10.66
C PRO A 138 9.72 3.63 -11.81
N GLY A 139 10.38 3.51 -12.97
CA GLY A 139 9.77 2.88 -14.15
C GLY A 139 9.32 1.43 -13.94
N THR A 140 9.83 0.74 -12.91
CA THR A 140 9.37 -0.59 -12.51
C THR A 140 7.97 -0.61 -11.89
N GLN A 141 7.49 0.53 -11.39
CA GLN A 141 6.14 0.72 -10.86
C GLN A 141 5.17 1.27 -11.91
N VAL A 142 5.59 1.42 -13.17
CA VAL A 142 4.74 1.90 -14.25
C VAL A 142 4.77 0.96 -15.43
N ARG A 143 3.60 0.45 -15.81
CA ARG A 143 3.43 -0.48 -16.91
C ARG A 143 2.52 0.12 -17.99
N VAL A 144 2.90 -0.07 -19.24
CA VAL A 144 2.08 0.28 -20.41
C VAL A 144 1.73 -1.00 -21.12
N VAL A 145 0.44 -1.27 -21.29
CA VAL A 145 -0.06 -2.46 -21.95
C VAL A 145 0.18 -2.36 -23.47
N PRO A 146 0.49 -3.48 -24.17
CA PRO A 146 0.66 -3.47 -25.61
C PRO A 146 -0.60 -2.98 -26.35
N ARG A 147 -0.40 -2.37 -27.52
CA ARG A 147 -1.51 -1.91 -28.36
C ARG A 147 -2.37 -3.09 -28.81
N GLY A 148 -3.69 -2.94 -28.71
CA GLY A 148 -4.66 -3.97 -29.07
C GLY A 148 -4.98 -4.95 -27.94
N CYS A 149 -4.34 -4.81 -26.78
CA CYS A 149 -4.70 -5.53 -25.56
C CYS A 149 -5.48 -4.59 -24.62
N PRO A 150 -6.58 -5.05 -24.00
CA PRO A 150 -7.26 -4.28 -22.95
C PRO A 150 -6.36 -4.15 -21.72
N ALA A 151 -6.43 -3.01 -21.03
CA ALA A 151 -5.63 -2.78 -19.82
C ALA A 151 -6.23 -3.44 -18.58
N ASP A 152 -7.55 -3.61 -18.54
CA ASP A 152 -8.26 -4.14 -17.38
C ASP A 152 -7.73 -5.51 -16.91
N PRO A 153 -7.50 -6.52 -17.78
CA PRO A 153 -6.97 -7.81 -17.33
C PRO A 153 -5.62 -7.66 -16.65
N GLU A 154 -4.73 -6.84 -17.21
CA GLU A 154 -3.40 -6.61 -16.62
C GLU A 154 -3.51 -5.90 -15.26
N ILE A 155 -4.45 -4.95 -15.11
CA ILE A 155 -4.73 -4.28 -13.83
C ILE A 155 -5.21 -5.30 -12.78
N LEU A 156 -6.16 -6.16 -13.17
CA LEU A 156 -6.79 -7.12 -12.28
C LEU A 156 -5.85 -8.26 -11.90
N ASP A 157 -5.11 -8.83 -12.86
CA ASP A 157 -4.10 -9.86 -12.64
C ASP A 157 -3.00 -9.33 -11.71
N MET A 158 -2.51 -8.11 -11.96
CA MET A 158 -1.50 -7.50 -11.09
C MET A 158 -2.04 -7.23 -9.69
N ALA A 159 -3.30 -6.80 -9.57
CA ALA A 159 -3.93 -6.58 -8.28
C ALA A 159 -4.08 -7.89 -7.50
N LEU A 160 -4.45 -8.98 -8.19
CA LEU A 160 -4.56 -10.31 -7.60
C LEU A 160 -3.20 -10.84 -7.14
N ASP A 161 -2.19 -10.80 -8.02
CA ASP A 161 -0.82 -11.27 -7.76
C ASP A 161 -0.19 -10.56 -6.56
N LYS A 162 -0.34 -9.24 -6.49
CA LYS A 162 0.22 -8.41 -5.41
C LYS A 162 -0.69 -8.35 -4.18
N ARG A 163 -1.88 -8.96 -4.23
CA ARG A 163 -2.96 -8.78 -3.25
C ARG A 163 -3.22 -7.29 -2.97
N ALA A 164 -3.14 -6.50 -4.02
CA ALA A 164 -3.32 -5.06 -4.00
C ALA A 164 -4.79 -4.69 -4.11
N ARG A 165 -5.08 -3.42 -3.86
CA ARG A 165 -6.38 -2.81 -4.17
C ARG A 165 -6.30 -2.06 -5.48
N VAL A 166 -7.42 -1.94 -6.18
CA VAL A 166 -7.48 -1.23 -7.47
C VAL A 166 -7.93 0.21 -7.23
N VAL A 167 -7.28 1.17 -7.84
CA VAL A 167 -7.69 2.59 -7.86
C VAL A 167 -8.21 2.90 -9.26
N SER A 168 -9.52 2.94 -9.41
CA SER A 168 -10.22 3.26 -10.66
C SER A 168 -11.68 3.62 -10.34
N ASN A 169 -12.28 4.47 -11.18
CA ASN A 169 -13.72 4.72 -11.17
C ASN A 169 -14.50 3.73 -12.07
N ASP A 170 -13.80 2.90 -12.85
CA ASP A 170 -14.44 1.85 -13.62
C ASP A 170 -15.08 0.80 -12.69
N ARG A 171 -16.14 0.18 -13.19
CA ARG A 171 -16.87 -0.92 -12.55
C ARG A 171 -16.37 -2.29 -13.01
N PHE A 172 -15.51 -2.37 -14.05
CA PHE A 172 -14.95 -3.62 -14.58
C PHE A 172 -16.04 -4.69 -14.82
N ARG A 173 -17.18 -4.29 -15.39
CA ARG A 173 -18.39 -5.13 -15.46
C ARG A 173 -18.14 -6.44 -16.20
N ASP A 174 -17.35 -6.38 -17.26
CA ASP A 174 -17.05 -7.52 -18.12
C ASP A 174 -16.13 -8.54 -17.42
N TRP A 175 -15.40 -8.11 -16.39
CA TRP A 175 -14.44 -8.93 -15.64
C TRP A 175 -14.95 -9.40 -14.28
N ALA A 176 -16.15 -8.94 -13.87
CA ALA A 176 -16.71 -9.24 -12.55
C ALA A 176 -17.01 -10.74 -12.33
N GLN A 177 -17.18 -11.52 -13.41
CA GLN A 177 -17.38 -12.98 -13.33
C GLN A 177 -16.08 -13.70 -12.96
N ASP A 178 -14.95 -13.27 -13.54
CA ASP A 178 -13.64 -13.88 -13.34
C ASP A 178 -12.94 -13.34 -12.08
N HIS A 179 -13.31 -12.13 -11.63
CA HIS A 179 -12.75 -11.45 -10.46
C HIS A 179 -13.83 -11.06 -9.43
N PRO A 180 -14.41 -12.04 -8.71
CA PRO A 180 -15.48 -11.77 -7.74
C PRO A 180 -15.02 -10.87 -6.57
N GLU A 181 -13.72 -10.78 -6.30
CA GLU A 181 -13.13 -9.85 -5.32
C GLU A 181 -13.42 -8.38 -5.60
N LEU A 182 -13.66 -7.97 -6.86
CA LEU A 182 -14.03 -6.60 -7.21
C LEU A 182 -15.37 -6.16 -6.64
N THR A 183 -16.27 -7.12 -6.36
CA THR A 183 -17.56 -6.85 -5.73
C THR A 183 -17.46 -6.66 -4.22
N ARG A 184 -16.29 -6.96 -3.61
CA ARG A 184 -16.08 -6.79 -2.17
C ARG A 184 -15.89 -5.31 -1.85
N PRO A 185 -16.61 -4.78 -0.83
CA PRO A 185 -16.40 -3.41 -0.36
C PRO A 185 -14.93 -3.15 -0.02
N GLY A 186 -14.40 -2.02 -0.46
CA GLY A 186 -13.03 -1.57 -0.16
C GLY A 186 -11.91 -2.20 -1.00
N HIS A 187 -12.22 -3.08 -1.97
CA HIS A 187 -11.22 -3.63 -2.90
C HIS A 187 -10.91 -2.67 -4.06
N VAL A 188 -11.93 -1.93 -4.52
CA VAL A 188 -11.78 -0.83 -5.47
C VAL A 188 -11.90 0.50 -4.72
N ILE A 189 -10.86 1.32 -4.80
CA ILE A 189 -10.80 2.68 -4.26
C ILE A 189 -11.21 3.63 -5.39
N ARG A 190 -12.34 4.29 -5.19
CA ARG A 190 -12.83 5.32 -6.12
C ARG A 190 -12.37 6.69 -5.67
N GLY A 191 -12.37 7.64 -6.59
CA GLY A 191 -12.02 9.01 -6.28
C GLY A 191 -12.79 10.02 -7.12
N ARG A 192 -12.84 11.25 -6.63
CA ARG A 192 -13.43 12.40 -7.32
C ARG A 192 -12.68 13.66 -6.95
N TYR A 193 -12.82 14.68 -7.80
CA TYR A 193 -12.45 16.04 -7.46
C TYR A 193 -13.69 16.79 -6.98
N ASP A 194 -13.58 17.43 -5.82
CA ASP A 194 -14.56 18.39 -5.29
C ASP A 194 -13.91 19.78 -5.33
N GLY A 195 -14.14 20.50 -6.44
CA GLY A 195 -13.31 21.64 -6.83
C GLY A 195 -11.86 21.22 -7.03
N ASP A 196 -10.93 21.87 -6.35
CA ASP A 196 -9.49 21.55 -6.43
C ASP A 196 -9.05 20.41 -5.51
N LYS A 197 -9.99 19.78 -4.80
CA LYS A 197 -9.65 18.80 -3.77
C LYS A 197 -9.91 17.38 -4.23
N LEU A 198 -8.86 16.57 -4.26
CA LEU A 198 -8.98 15.12 -4.41
C LEU A 198 -9.63 14.49 -3.17
N VAL A 199 -10.69 13.71 -3.40
CA VAL A 199 -11.36 12.89 -2.39
C VAL A 199 -11.36 11.44 -2.84
N LEU A 200 -10.77 10.56 -2.03
CA LEU A 200 -10.82 9.11 -2.22
C LEU A 200 -11.85 8.46 -1.30
N ASP A 201 -12.73 7.63 -1.86
CA ASP A 201 -13.74 6.90 -1.11
C ASP A 201 -13.10 5.67 -0.46
N MET A 202 -12.50 5.89 0.71
CA MET A 202 -11.80 4.85 1.49
C MET A 202 -12.58 4.37 2.72
N HIS A 203 -13.85 4.76 2.88
CA HIS A 203 -14.62 4.54 4.11
C HIS A 203 -14.82 3.04 4.43
N ASP A 204 -14.87 2.19 3.39
CA ASP A 204 -15.00 0.74 3.53
C ASP A 204 -13.65 0.00 3.48
N SER A 205 -12.53 0.72 3.36
CA SER A 205 -11.20 0.16 3.08
C SER A 205 -10.40 -0.24 4.32
N GLY A 206 -10.90 0.04 5.52
CA GLY A 206 -10.20 -0.23 6.79
C GLY A 206 -8.88 0.54 6.98
N LEU A 207 -8.58 1.51 6.11
CA LEU A 207 -7.46 2.44 6.23
C LEU A 207 -7.89 3.66 7.05
N PRO A 208 -6.96 4.34 7.75
CA PRO A 208 -7.25 5.64 8.33
C PRO A 208 -7.69 6.61 7.22
N SER A 209 -8.94 7.05 7.28
CA SER A 209 -9.41 8.19 6.49
C SER A 209 -8.67 9.42 7.01
N ILE A 210 -7.82 10.03 6.17
CA ILE A 210 -7.44 11.42 6.40
C ILE A 210 -8.69 12.23 6.07
N ALA A 211 -9.55 12.40 7.09
CA ALA A 211 -10.68 13.29 6.97
C ALA A 211 -10.13 14.66 6.52
N PRO A 212 -10.79 15.34 5.57
CA PRO A 212 -10.40 16.69 5.22
C PRO A 212 -10.39 17.50 6.50
N ARG A 213 -9.23 18.08 6.86
CA ARG A 213 -9.14 19.06 7.95
C ARG A 213 -10.15 20.14 7.59
N ARG A 214 -11.28 20.16 8.31
CA ARG A 214 -12.31 21.18 8.21
C ARG A 214 -11.58 22.48 8.48
N ASP A 215 -11.34 23.29 7.44
CA ASP A 215 -11.05 24.68 7.70
C ASP A 215 -12.30 25.21 8.42
N GLN A 216 -12.10 25.77 9.60
CA GLN A 216 -13.11 26.56 10.25
C GLN A 216 -13.00 27.93 9.59
N ARG A 217 -13.69 28.13 8.46
CA ARG A 217 -13.96 29.48 7.97
C ARG A 217 -14.92 30.12 9.00
N PRO A 218 -14.53 31.20 9.69
CA PRO A 218 -15.42 31.84 10.65
C PRO A 218 -16.62 32.41 9.89
N GLU A 219 -17.82 32.01 10.29
CA GLU A 219 -19.05 32.63 9.82
C GLU A 219 -19.03 34.10 10.23
N THR A 220 -18.70 34.96 9.27
CA THR A 220 -18.91 36.40 9.42
C THR A 220 -20.34 36.68 8.98
N GLY A 221 -21.27 36.36 9.87
CA GLY A 221 -22.66 36.82 9.79
C GLY A 221 -22.74 38.24 10.32
N LEU A 222 -22.89 39.18 9.40
CA LEU A 222 -23.16 40.60 9.62
C LEU A 222 -24.50 40.76 10.37
N HIS A 223 -24.49 41.50 11.48
CA HIS A 223 -25.70 42.07 12.10
C HIS A 223 -26.16 43.31 11.33
#